data_AF-A0A7L1G4F8-F1
#
_entry.id   AF-A0A7L1G4F8-F1
#
_cell.length_a   1.000
_cell.length_b   1.000
_cell.length_c   1.000
_cell.angle_alpha   90.00
_cell.angle_beta   90.00
_cell.angle_gamma   90.00
#
_symmetry.space_group_name_H-M   'P 1'
#
loop_
_entity.id
_entity.type
_entity.pdbx_description
1 polymer ?
#
loop_
_entity_poly.entity_id
_entity_poly.type
_entity_poly.pdbx_seq_one_letter_code
_entity_poly.pdbx_strand_id
1 'polypeptide(L)'
;NGDAANPACSGIEGVLEAYHQSLRSVQLYGPTNFAPVVNHVARSAAEVLDGSQYFVLLIITDGVISDMAQTKEAIVNAAKLPMSIIIVGVGQAEFDGE
;
A
#
# COMPACT_ATOMS: atom_id res chain seq x y z
N ASN A 1 -8.90 -10.25 -4.40
CA ASN A 1 -9.47 -11.56 -4.79
C ASN A 1 -9.34 -12.63 -3.69
N GLY A 2 -8.74 -12.35 -2.53
CA GLY A 2 -8.63 -13.32 -1.42
C GLY A 2 -7.57 -14.42 -1.61
N ASP A 3 -6.82 -14.40 -2.71
CA ASP A 3 -5.75 -15.36 -2.99
C ASP A 3 -4.41 -14.81 -2.49
N ALA A 4 -3.81 -15.51 -1.52
CA ALA A 4 -2.52 -15.13 -0.95
C ALA A 4 -1.34 -15.36 -1.90
N ALA A 5 -1.47 -16.29 -2.86
CA ALA A 5 -0.43 -16.59 -3.84
C ALA A 5 -0.47 -15.63 -5.05
N ASN A 6 -1.64 -15.06 -5.34
CA ASN A 6 -1.82 -14.10 -6.41
C ASN A 6 -2.79 -12.97 -6.00
N PRO A 7 -2.29 -11.84 -5.48
CA PRO A 7 -3.16 -10.74 -5.03
C PRO A 7 -3.74 -9.89 -6.19
N ALA A 8 -3.37 -10.17 -7.45
CA ALA A 8 -3.76 -9.33 -8.58
C ALA A 8 -5.28 -9.39 -8.86
N CYS A 9 -5.86 -8.24 -9.15
CA CYS A 9 -7.27 -8.10 -9.51
C CYS A 9 -7.41 -7.65 -10.97
N SER A 10 -8.48 -8.11 -11.63
CA SER A 10 -8.77 -7.71 -13.01
C SER A 10 -9.48 -6.35 -13.03
N GLY A 11 -8.75 -5.30 -13.41
CA GLY A 11 -9.30 -3.95 -13.50
C GLY A 11 -9.74 -3.38 -12.14
N ILE A 12 -10.40 -2.21 -12.19
CA ILE A 12 -10.89 -1.52 -11.00
C ILE A 12 -12.09 -2.25 -10.39
N GLU A 13 -12.93 -2.82 -11.23
CA GLU A 13 -14.10 -3.59 -10.83
C GLU A 13 -13.69 -4.77 -9.93
N GLY A 14 -12.63 -5.50 -10.30
CA GLY A 14 -12.10 -6.59 -9.49
C GLY A 14 -11.50 -6.13 -8.16
N VAL A 15 -10.92 -4.93 -8.11
CA VAL A 15 -10.43 -4.32 -6.85
C VAL A 15 -11.61 -4.00 -5.93
N LEU A 16 -12.68 -3.39 -6.45
CA LEU A 16 -13.89 -3.06 -5.68
C LEU A 16 -14.59 -4.32 -5.16
N GLU A 17 -14.70 -5.35 -6.00
CA GLU A 17 -15.26 -6.64 -5.60
C GLU A 17 -14.43 -7.27 -4.47
N ALA A 18 -13.11 -7.33 -4.62
CA ALA A 18 -12.21 -7.84 -3.60
C ALA A 18 -12.33 -7.07 -2.28
N TYR A 19 -12.40 -5.75 -2.34
CA TYR A 19 -12.60 -4.89 -1.18
C TYR A 19 -13.91 -5.23 -0.43
N HIS A 20 -15.03 -5.30 -1.14
CA HIS A 20 -16.33 -5.63 -0.54
C HIS A 20 -16.38 -7.04 0.06
N GLN A 21 -15.70 -8.01 -0.56
CA GLN A 21 -15.58 -9.36 -0.01
C GLN A 21 -14.75 -9.36 1.28
N SER A 22 -13.59 -8.70 1.28
CA SER A 22 -12.70 -8.63 2.45
C SER A 22 -13.40 -8.02 3.67
N LEU A 23 -14.20 -6.97 3.50
CA LEU A 23 -14.95 -6.35 4.60
C LEU A 23 -15.90 -7.32 5.34
N ARG A 24 -16.32 -8.41 4.70
CA ARG A 24 -17.22 -9.41 5.29
C ARG A 24 -16.48 -10.55 5.97
N SER A 25 -15.20 -10.76 5.65
CA SER A 25 -14.42 -11.93 6.06
C SER A 25 -13.29 -11.62 7.02
N VAL A 26 -12.89 -10.35 7.14
CA VAL A 26 -11.81 -9.93 8.03
C VAL A 26 -12.34 -9.13 9.22
N GLN A 27 -11.67 -9.27 10.36
CA GLN A 27 -11.86 -8.40 11.50
C GLN A 27 -10.88 -7.24 11.41
N LEU A 28 -11.39 -6.01 11.40
CA LEU A 28 -10.56 -4.81 11.41
C LEU A 28 -9.77 -4.75 12.72
N TYR A 29 -8.46 -4.53 12.61
CA TYR A 29 -7.53 -4.44 13.73
C TYR A 29 -6.41 -3.45 13.42
N GLY A 30 -5.71 -2.97 14.45
CA GLY A 30 -4.49 -2.17 14.34
C GLY A 30 -3.27 -2.93 14.89
N PRO A 31 -2.05 -2.40 14.73
CA PRO A 31 -1.71 -1.03 14.34
C PRO A 31 -1.74 -0.76 12.82
N THR A 32 -1.67 0.51 12.44
CA THR A 32 -1.61 0.96 11.04
C THR A 32 -0.15 1.03 10.60
N ASN A 33 0.37 -0.07 10.03
CA ASN A 33 1.77 -0.18 9.61
C ASN A 33 1.94 -0.13 8.09
N PHE A 34 2.74 0.81 7.58
CA PHE A 34 2.92 1.02 6.13
C PHE A 34 4.20 0.40 5.58
N ALA A 35 5.25 0.22 6.39
CA ALA A 35 6.52 -0.32 5.92
C ALA A 35 6.38 -1.68 5.19
N PRO A 36 5.53 -2.63 5.63
CA PRO A 36 5.38 -3.91 4.95
C PRO A 36 4.86 -3.79 3.51
N VAL A 37 3.84 -2.93 3.27
CA VAL A 37 3.26 -2.78 1.92
C VAL A 37 4.17 -1.97 1.00
N VAL A 38 4.87 -0.95 1.52
CA VAL A 38 5.88 -0.20 0.75
C VAL A 38 7.00 -1.14 0.30
N ASN A 39 7.55 -1.95 1.21
CA ASN A 39 8.60 -2.91 0.88
C ASN A 39 8.12 -4.02 -0.08
N HIS A 40 6.84 -4.39 -0.02
CA HIS A 40 6.28 -5.35 -0.96
C HIS A 40 6.31 -4.81 -2.40
N VAL A 41 5.76 -3.60 -2.62
CA VAL A 41 5.76 -2.99 -3.96
C VAL A 41 7.16 -2.61 -4.42
N ALA A 42 8.02 -2.17 -3.51
CA ALA A 42 9.43 -1.90 -3.82
C ALA A 42 10.15 -3.13 -4.38
N ARG A 43 9.90 -4.33 -3.83
CA ARG A 43 10.48 -5.56 -4.39
C ARG A 43 10.04 -5.82 -5.82
N SER A 44 8.74 -5.67 -6.11
CA SER A 44 8.23 -5.80 -7.48
C SER A 44 8.81 -4.74 -8.43
N ALA A 45 8.94 -3.50 -7.98
CA ALA A 45 9.56 -2.44 -8.77
C ALA A 45 11.06 -2.67 -9.02
N ALA A 46 11.76 -3.30 -8.07
CA ALA A 46 13.17 -3.65 -8.22
C ALA A 46 13.43 -4.78 -9.22
N GLU A 47 12.41 -5.60 -9.54
CA GLU A 47 12.50 -6.66 -10.55
C GLU A 47 12.43 -6.09 -11.99
N VAL A 48 11.95 -4.86 -12.19
CA VAL A 48 11.74 -4.26 -13.51
C VAL A 48 12.42 -2.89 -13.60
N LEU A 49 13.72 -2.89 -13.90
CA LEU A 49 14.54 -1.66 -13.98
C LEU A 49 14.81 -1.15 -15.40
N ASP A 50 14.31 -1.85 -16.42
CA ASP A 50 14.51 -1.52 -17.84
C ASP A 50 13.56 -0.43 -18.35
N GLY A 51 12.66 0.06 -17.51
CA GLY A 51 11.67 1.09 -17.85
C GLY A 51 10.41 0.55 -18.54
N SER A 52 10.25 -0.76 -18.66
CA SER A 52 9.05 -1.37 -19.25
C SER A 52 7.81 -1.24 -18.35
N GLN A 53 8.01 -1.05 -17.04
CA GLN A 53 6.93 -0.88 -16.06
C GLN A 53 7.28 0.21 -15.05
N TYR A 54 6.24 0.85 -14.53
CA TYR A 54 6.32 1.82 -13.43
C TYR A 54 5.16 1.57 -12.48
N PHE A 55 5.44 1.54 -11.18
CA PHE A 55 4.47 1.15 -10.16
C PHE A 55 3.90 2.37 -9.44
N VAL A 56 2.60 2.36 -9.15
CA VAL A 56 1.97 3.38 -8.29
C VAL A 56 1.29 2.66 -7.13
N LEU A 57 1.81 2.86 -5.92
CA LEU A 57 1.21 2.37 -4.69
C LEU A 57 0.25 3.42 -4.13
N LEU A 58 -1.05 3.15 -4.17
CA LEU A 58 -2.09 3.94 -3.50
C LEU A 58 -2.42 3.32 -2.14
N ILE A 59 -2.21 4.07 -1.05
CA ILE A 59 -2.58 3.69 0.32
C ILE A 59 -3.74 4.59 0.76
N ILE A 60 -4.84 3.98 1.20
CA ILE A 60 -6.00 4.70 1.76
C ILE A 60 -6.07 4.34 3.24
N THR A 61 -6.09 5.34 4.12
CA THR A 61 -6.10 5.13 5.58
C THR A 61 -6.96 6.15 6.29
N ASP A 62 -7.54 5.79 7.43
CA ASP A 62 -8.30 6.66 8.32
C ASP A 62 -7.56 7.02 9.62
N GLY A 63 -6.28 6.66 9.74
CA GLY A 63 -5.51 6.84 10.96
C GLY A 63 -4.02 7.11 10.76
N VAL A 64 -3.34 7.39 11.86
CA VAL A 64 -1.92 7.75 11.88
C VAL A 64 -1.03 6.51 11.71
N ILE A 65 0.10 6.68 11.01
CA ILE A 65 1.10 5.64 10.79
C ILE A 65 1.77 5.28 12.11
N SER A 66 1.66 4.01 12.50
CA SER A 66 2.21 3.48 13.76
C SER A 66 3.69 3.12 13.67
N ASP A 67 4.18 2.76 12.49
CA ASP A 67 5.56 2.37 12.19
C ASP A 67 6.32 3.47 11.40
N MET A 68 6.18 4.72 11.83
CA MET A 68 6.68 5.88 11.09
C MET A 68 8.18 5.80 10.75
N ALA A 69 9.02 5.33 11.68
CA ALA A 69 10.46 5.21 11.45
C ALA A 69 10.77 4.19 10.33
N GLN A 70 10.13 3.02 10.39
CA GLN A 70 10.28 1.94 9.40
C GLN A 70 9.70 2.33 8.05
N THR A 71 8.58 3.07 8.06
CA THR A 71 7.95 3.59 6.85
C THR A 71 8.86 4.61 6.16
N LYS A 72 9.49 5.52 6.91
CA LYS A 72 10.50 6.44 6.36
C LYS A 72 11.66 5.70 5.71
N GLU A 73 12.21 4.69 6.40
CA GLU A 73 13.31 3.87 5.85
C GLU A 73 12.89 3.15 4.56
N ALA A 74 11.70 2.54 4.54
CA ALA A 74 11.16 1.88 3.37
C ALA A 74 11.00 2.83 2.17
N ILE A 75 10.50 4.06 2.42
CA ILE A 75 10.36 5.09 1.38
C ILE A 75 11.72 5.53 0.85
N VAL A 76 12.70 5.77 1.73
CA VAL A 76 14.07 6.17 1.33
C VAL A 76 14.71 5.07 0.46
N ASN A 77 14.54 3.81 0.83
CA ASN A 77 15.06 2.67 0.07
C ASN A 77 14.35 2.54 -1.29
N ALA A 78 13.04 2.81 -1.35
CA ALA A 78 12.24 2.75 -2.56
C ALA A 78 12.46 3.95 -3.52
N ALA A 79 13.03 5.06 -3.05
CA ALA A 79 13.14 6.31 -3.81
C ALA A 79 13.94 6.22 -5.12
N LYS A 80 14.76 5.17 -5.29
CA LYS A 80 15.54 4.92 -6.51
C LYS A 80 14.86 3.96 -7.50
N LEU A 81 13.71 3.40 -7.11
CA LEU A 81 12.97 2.41 -7.89
C LEU A 81 11.93 3.10 -8.79
N PRO A 82 11.48 2.45 -9.88
CA PRO A 82 10.45 2.99 -10.77
C PRO A 82 9.07 2.87 -10.11
N MET A 83 8.86 3.61 -9.02
CA MET A 83 7.59 3.65 -8.33
C MET A 83 7.28 5.00 -7.69
N SER A 84 5.98 5.29 -7.55
CA SER A 84 5.43 6.40 -6.77
C SER A 84 4.53 5.87 -5.66
N ILE A 85 4.43 6.62 -4.56
CA ILE A 85 3.55 6.31 -3.42
C ILE A 85 2.58 7.48 -3.23
N ILE A 86 1.29 7.18 -3.20
CA ILE A 86 0.22 8.14 -2.92
C ILE A 86 -0.49 7.68 -1.65
N ILE A 87 -0.54 8.54 -0.64
CA ILE A 87 -1.23 8.26 0.62
C ILE A 87 -2.43 9.19 0.71
N VAL A 88 -3.62 8.62 0.86
CA VAL A 88 -4.89 9.34 1.00
C VAL A 88 -5.44 9.08 2.41
N GLY A 89 -5.39 10.11 3.25
CA GLY A 89 -6.11 10.14 4.51
C GLY A 89 -7.60 10.35 4.27
N VAL A 90 -8.44 9.53 4.91
CA VAL A 90 -9.91 9.67 4.91
C VAL A 90 -10.42 9.78 6.34
N GLY A 91 -11.65 10.25 6.53
CA GLY A 91 -12.23 10.38 7.87
C GLY A 91 -11.77 11.63 8.61
N GLN A 92 -11.81 11.58 9.94
CA GLN A 92 -11.63 12.73 10.85
C GLN A 92 -10.32 12.67 11.64
N ALA A 93 -9.41 11.75 11.33
CA ALA A 93 -8.11 11.72 12.00
C ALA A 93 -7.31 12.97 11.64
N GLU A 94 -6.54 13.47 12.62
CA GLU A 94 -5.58 14.53 12.39
C GLU A 94 -4.36 13.94 11.67
N PHE A 95 -4.13 14.40 10.45
CA PHE A 95 -2.99 14.00 9.60
C PHE A 95 -1.89 15.07 9.58
N ASP A 96 -1.94 16.02 10.52
CA ASP A 96 -0.97 17.09 10.60
C ASP A 96 0.37 16.53 11.10
N GLY A 97 1.43 16.77 10.32
CA GLY A 97 2.79 16.46 10.72
C GLY A 97 3.28 17.48 11.74
N GLU A 98 3.69 17.02 12.92
CA GLU A 98 4.56 17.82 13.79
C GLU A 98 5.91 18.12 13.12
#